data_AF-A0AB73N059-F1
#
_entry.id   AF-A0AB73N059-F1
#
_cell.length_a   1.000
_cell.length_b   1.000
_cell.length_c   1.000
_cell.angle_alpha   90.00
_cell.angle_beta   90.00
_cell.angle_gamma   90.00
#
_symmetry.space_group_name_H-M   'P 1'
#
loop_
_entity.id
_entity.type
_entity.pdbx_description
1 polymer ?
#
loop_
_entity_poly.entity_id
_entity_poly.type
_entity_poly.pdbx_seq_one_letter_code
_entity_poly.pdbx_strand_id
1 'polypeptide(L)'
;MQRMLIIVTVLYSISLFSADKENSWYLDTKELQCKNVIETKQTTKVDLSLSGIKKSNVNCKNKNLRKLDGLEDINTIPCGDTEYFYMPSEERCNQLEQFISINAKTWYIFFYVHSNKDFVTKCLYTGDSTFEAFYPGKYVFKNGCKIKKFDRNVGILTMDCSQNAIVSITMPSLFYTNSEEMCSRVKEMFDKELE
;
A
#
# COMPACT_ATOMS: atom_id res chain seq x y z
N MET A 1 -2.55 31.61 20.30
CA MET A 1 -2.34 32.21 18.96
C MET A 1 -1.00 31.72 18.42
N GLN A 2 -1.00 30.82 17.44
CA GLN A 2 -0.16 30.89 16.23
C GLN A 2 -0.62 29.75 15.29
N ARG A 3 -1.46 30.09 14.31
CA ARG A 3 -1.82 29.18 13.22
C ARG A 3 -0.70 29.26 12.19
N MET A 4 0.12 28.22 12.05
CA MET A 4 0.98 28.08 10.87
C MET A 4 0.15 27.53 9.71
N LEU A 5 -0.22 28.43 8.79
CA LEU A 5 -0.67 28.08 7.46
C LEU A 5 0.59 27.72 6.63
N ILE A 6 0.77 26.45 6.31
CA ILE A 6 1.79 26.03 5.35
C ILE A 6 1.18 26.22 3.95
N ILE A 7 1.55 27.30 3.30
CA ILE A 7 1.28 27.55 1.88
C ILE A 7 2.31 26.75 1.09
N VAL A 8 1.90 25.63 0.49
CA VAL A 8 2.73 24.88 -0.46
C VAL A 8 2.48 25.43 -1.85
N THR A 9 3.47 26.15 -2.37
CA THR A 9 3.50 26.68 -3.73
C THR A 9 3.52 25.52 -4.74
N VAL A 10 2.44 25.41 -5.51
CA VAL A 10 2.25 24.44 -6.59
C VAL A 10 2.79 25.03 -7.89
N LEU A 11 3.89 24.49 -8.38
CA LEU A 11 4.32 24.69 -9.76
C LEU A 11 4.89 23.36 -10.23
N TYR A 12 4.13 22.63 -11.04
CA TYR A 12 4.60 21.84 -12.20
C TYR A 12 3.37 21.23 -12.89
N SER A 13 2.91 21.89 -13.95
CA SER A 13 1.93 21.38 -14.89
C SER A 13 2.65 20.51 -15.92
N ILE A 14 2.62 19.19 -15.73
CA ILE A 14 3.04 18.25 -16.77
C ILE A 14 1.80 17.90 -17.60
N SER A 15 1.94 18.05 -18.92
CA SER A 15 0.92 17.75 -19.93
C SER A 15 0.32 16.35 -19.79
N LEU A 16 -1.02 16.30 -19.86
CA LEU A 16 -1.96 15.18 -19.68
C LEU A 16 -1.77 13.91 -20.55
N PHE A 17 -0.70 13.77 -21.33
CA PHE A 17 -0.63 12.76 -22.41
C PHE A 17 -0.33 11.31 -21.98
N SER A 18 -0.06 11.04 -20.71
CA SER A 18 0.28 9.67 -20.25
C SER A 18 -0.88 8.93 -19.56
N ALA A 19 -1.89 9.62 -19.04
CA ALA A 19 -3.01 8.99 -18.34
C ALA A 19 -4.21 8.68 -19.26
N ASP A 20 -4.24 9.29 -20.45
CA ASP A 20 -5.19 8.99 -21.52
C ASP A 20 -4.79 7.75 -22.35
N LYS A 21 -3.71 7.04 -21.99
CA LYS A 21 -3.41 5.75 -22.61
C LYS A 21 -4.34 4.70 -22.01
N GLU A 22 -5.29 4.30 -22.83
CA GLU A 22 -6.44 3.46 -22.53
C GLU A 22 -6.12 2.18 -21.74
N ASN A 23 -4.89 1.64 -21.79
CA ASN A 23 -4.48 0.49 -20.98
C ASN A 23 -3.99 0.87 -19.56
N SER A 24 -4.87 1.48 -18.77
CA SER A 24 -4.64 1.78 -17.36
C SER A 24 -5.48 0.88 -16.46
N TRP A 25 -5.03 0.74 -15.21
CA TRP A 25 -5.72 0.03 -14.15
C TRP A 25 -6.33 1.01 -13.17
N TYR A 26 -7.58 0.77 -12.82
CA TYR A 26 -8.36 1.55 -11.87
C TYR A 26 -8.55 0.74 -10.58
N LEU A 27 -8.36 1.37 -9.42
CA LEU A 27 -8.70 0.77 -8.14
C LEU A 27 -10.09 1.24 -7.71
N ASP A 28 -11.03 0.31 -7.68
CA ASP A 28 -12.31 0.52 -7.03
C ASP A 28 -12.11 0.43 -5.52
N THR A 29 -12.05 1.57 -4.85
CA THR A 29 -11.82 1.64 -3.40
C THR A 29 -13.00 1.18 -2.56
N LYS A 30 -14.20 1.05 -3.15
CA LYS A 30 -15.38 0.52 -2.44
C LYS A 30 -15.35 -1.00 -2.39
N GLU A 31 -14.98 -1.63 -3.51
CA GLU A 31 -14.89 -3.09 -3.63
C GLU A 31 -13.49 -3.62 -3.29
N LEU A 32 -12.49 -2.74 -3.19
CA LEU A 32 -11.05 -3.06 -3.10
C LEU A 32 -10.62 -4.03 -4.21
N GLN A 33 -10.98 -3.67 -5.45
CA GLN A 33 -10.72 -4.46 -6.65
C GLN A 33 -10.05 -3.65 -7.75
N CYS A 34 -9.10 -4.28 -8.41
CA CYS A 34 -8.41 -3.75 -9.57
C CYS A 34 -9.17 -4.07 -10.85
N LYS A 35 -9.45 -3.04 -11.64
CA LYS A 35 -10.24 -3.13 -12.87
C LYS A 35 -9.44 -2.54 -14.03
N ASN A 36 -9.27 -3.29 -15.11
CA ASN A 36 -8.72 -2.73 -16.34
C ASN A 36 -9.75 -1.77 -16.97
N VAL A 37 -9.32 -0.56 -17.32
CA VAL A 37 -10.23 0.50 -17.80
C VAL A 37 -10.89 0.14 -19.15
N ILE A 38 -10.13 -0.40 -20.11
CA ILE A 38 -10.66 -0.80 -21.44
C ILE A 38 -11.63 -1.97 -21.28
N GLU A 39 -11.19 -3.04 -20.62
CA GLU A 39 -11.98 -4.26 -20.51
C GLU A 39 -13.30 -3.99 -19.80
N THR A 40 -13.28 -3.17 -18.75
CA THR A 40 -14.49 -2.78 -18.03
C THR A 40 -15.45 -2.02 -18.94
N LYS A 41 -14.96 -1.07 -19.74
CA LYS A 41 -15.79 -0.31 -20.68
C LYS A 41 -16.40 -1.20 -21.76
N GLN A 42 -15.66 -2.20 -22.25
CA GLN A 42 -16.14 -3.13 -23.27
C GLN A 42 -17.22 -4.08 -22.73
N THR A 43 -16.99 -4.65 -21.56
CA THR A 43 -17.81 -5.71 -20.94
C THR A 43 -19.03 -5.17 -20.21
N THR A 44 -18.84 -4.15 -19.37
CA THR A 44 -19.89 -3.60 -18.49
C THR A 44 -20.54 -2.32 -19.03
N LYS A 45 -19.98 -1.73 -20.09
CA LYS A 45 -20.36 -0.41 -20.63
C LYS A 45 -20.14 0.76 -19.65
N VAL A 46 -19.43 0.56 -18.55
CA VAL A 46 -19.03 1.61 -17.61
C VAL A 46 -17.68 2.20 -18.03
N ASP A 47 -17.64 3.51 -18.29
CA ASP A 47 -16.40 4.22 -18.64
C ASP A 47 -15.67 4.73 -17.39
N LEU A 48 -14.68 3.95 -16.94
CA LEU A 48 -13.83 4.29 -15.79
C LEU A 48 -12.63 5.18 -16.17
N SER A 49 -12.45 5.52 -17.45
CA SER A 49 -11.36 6.41 -17.86
C SER A 49 -11.48 7.77 -17.18
N LEU A 50 -10.38 8.53 -17.15
CA LEU A 50 -10.39 9.90 -16.63
C LEU A 50 -11.49 10.75 -17.28
N SER A 51 -11.65 10.61 -18.60
CA SER A 51 -12.70 11.29 -19.36
C SER A 51 -14.12 10.83 -18.96
N GLY A 52 -14.30 9.52 -18.75
CA GLY A 52 -15.56 8.92 -18.31
C GLY A 52 -15.98 9.42 -16.93
N ILE A 53 -15.07 9.37 -15.96
CA ILE A 53 -15.29 9.87 -14.60
C ILE A 53 -15.57 11.38 -14.58
N LYS A 54 -14.84 12.19 -15.37
CA LYS A 54 -15.11 13.63 -15.48
C LYS A 54 -16.48 13.96 -16.07
N LYS A 55 -17.03 13.07 -16.92
CA LYS A 55 -18.38 13.22 -17.48
C LYS A 55 -19.46 12.76 -16.50
N SER A 56 -19.24 11.67 -15.79
CA SER A 56 -20.25 11.06 -14.91
C SER A 56 -20.30 11.67 -13.51
N ASN A 57 -19.20 12.26 -13.02
CA ASN A 57 -19.13 12.90 -11.71
C ASN A 57 -18.85 14.40 -11.85
N VAL A 58 -19.85 15.23 -11.54
CA VAL A 58 -19.76 16.70 -11.64
C VAL A 58 -18.64 17.30 -10.78
N ASN A 59 -18.32 16.67 -9.65
CA ASN A 59 -17.25 17.12 -8.76
C ASN A 59 -15.85 16.91 -9.36
N CYS A 60 -15.72 16.04 -10.38
CA CYS A 60 -14.47 15.79 -11.10
C CYS A 60 -14.21 16.73 -12.27
N LYS A 61 -15.24 17.43 -12.79
CA LYS A 61 -15.21 18.08 -14.12
C LYS A 61 -13.99 18.99 -14.33
N ASN A 62 -13.65 19.79 -13.31
CA ASN A 62 -12.56 20.77 -13.34
C ASN A 62 -11.35 20.34 -12.50
N LYS A 63 -11.29 19.08 -12.07
CA LYS A 63 -10.20 18.58 -11.25
C LYS A 63 -9.06 18.08 -12.13
N ASN A 64 -7.84 18.36 -11.69
CA ASN A 64 -6.64 17.91 -12.36
C ASN A 64 -6.22 16.56 -11.80
N LEU A 65 -5.70 15.72 -12.69
CA LEU A 65 -4.99 14.52 -12.30
C LEU A 65 -3.69 14.96 -11.61
N ARG A 66 -3.35 14.31 -10.50
CA ARG A 66 -2.10 14.52 -9.76
C ARG A 66 -1.41 13.19 -9.53
N LYS A 67 -0.12 13.21 -9.22
CA LYS A 67 0.58 12.03 -8.71
C LYS A 67 0.28 11.90 -7.20
N LEU A 68 0.19 10.67 -6.72
CA LEU A 68 0.11 10.39 -5.29
C LEU A 68 1.48 10.70 -4.65
N ASP A 69 1.49 11.44 -3.54
CA ASP A 69 2.73 11.87 -2.90
C ASP A 69 3.60 10.67 -2.53
N GLY A 70 4.87 10.71 -2.93
CA GLY A 70 5.83 9.61 -2.74
C GLY A 70 5.68 8.42 -3.69
N LEU A 71 4.67 8.40 -4.58
CA LEU A 71 4.39 7.31 -5.52
C LEU A 71 4.11 7.87 -6.92
N GLU A 72 5.18 8.19 -7.64
CA GLU A 72 5.14 8.94 -8.90
C GLU A 72 4.43 8.26 -10.07
N ASP A 73 4.20 6.96 -9.98
CA ASP A 73 3.55 6.12 -10.97
C ASP A 73 2.07 5.85 -10.65
N ILE A 74 1.55 6.39 -9.54
CA ILE A 74 0.14 6.33 -9.18
C ILE A 74 -0.46 7.71 -9.41
N ASN A 75 -1.39 7.78 -10.36
CA ASN A 75 -2.14 9.00 -10.61
C ASN A 75 -3.45 8.96 -9.82
N THR A 76 -3.90 10.12 -9.38
CA THR A 76 -5.14 10.27 -8.63
C THR A 76 -5.88 11.55 -8.96
N ILE A 77 -7.21 11.52 -8.83
CA ILE A 77 -8.08 12.68 -9.00
C ILE A 77 -9.10 12.74 -7.85
N PRO A 78 -9.07 13.78 -7.00
CA PRO A 78 -10.02 13.96 -5.91
C PRO A 78 -11.30 14.66 -6.39
N CYS A 79 -12.46 14.07 -6.13
CA CYS A 79 -13.77 14.52 -6.60
C CYS A 79 -14.80 14.55 -5.46
N GLY A 80 -14.79 15.63 -4.68
CA GLY A 80 -15.58 15.70 -3.45
C GLY A 80 -14.98 14.73 -2.43
N ASP A 81 -15.80 13.83 -1.89
CA ASP A 81 -15.39 12.84 -0.89
C ASP A 81 -14.79 11.56 -1.49
N THR A 82 -14.76 11.45 -2.81
CA THR A 82 -14.21 10.28 -3.52
C THR A 82 -12.88 10.62 -4.15
N GLU A 83 -11.87 9.79 -3.93
CA GLU A 83 -10.61 9.85 -4.65
C GLU A 83 -10.49 8.64 -5.60
N TYR A 84 -10.21 8.90 -6.87
CA TYR A 84 -10.07 7.88 -7.91
C TYR A 84 -8.58 7.65 -8.20
N PHE A 85 -8.16 6.40 -8.33
CA PHE A 85 -6.76 6.01 -8.51
C PHE A 85 -6.54 5.28 -9.84
N TYR A 86 -5.48 5.67 -10.54
CA TYR A 86 -5.09 5.17 -11.85
C TYR A 86 -3.62 4.75 -11.85
N MET A 87 -3.37 3.52 -12.31
CA MET A 87 -2.06 2.87 -12.28
C MET A 87 -1.70 2.32 -13.67
N PRO A 88 -0.40 2.17 -13.99
CA PRO A 88 0.05 1.67 -15.27
C PRO A 88 -0.11 0.14 -15.44
N SER A 89 -0.28 -0.62 -14.36
CA SER A 89 -0.33 -2.09 -14.41
C SER A 89 -1.22 -2.68 -13.31
N GLU A 90 -1.64 -3.93 -13.52
CA GLU A 90 -2.39 -4.72 -12.53
C GLU A 90 -1.59 -4.90 -11.25
N GLU A 91 -0.30 -5.26 -11.39
CA GLU A 91 0.61 -5.44 -10.26
C GLU A 91 0.64 -4.19 -9.39
N ARG A 92 0.77 -3.01 -10.01
CA ARG A 92 0.80 -1.75 -9.27
C ARG A 92 -0.54 -1.43 -8.62
N CYS A 93 -1.64 -1.76 -9.29
CA CYS A 93 -2.97 -1.63 -8.72
C CYS A 93 -3.15 -2.53 -7.49
N ASN A 94 -2.80 -3.81 -7.61
CA ASN A 94 -2.87 -4.78 -6.53
C ASN A 94 -1.97 -4.36 -5.36
N GLN A 95 -0.81 -3.78 -5.64
CA GLN A 95 0.08 -3.26 -4.59
C GLN A 95 -0.55 -2.09 -3.82
N LEU A 96 -1.24 -1.16 -4.50
CA LEU A 96 -1.98 -0.07 -3.84
C LEU A 96 -3.19 -0.59 -3.05
N GLU A 97 -3.93 -1.54 -3.63
CA GLU A 97 -5.02 -2.23 -2.94
C GLU A 97 -4.49 -2.86 -1.63
N GLN A 98 -3.42 -3.65 -1.73
CA GLN A 98 -2.78 -4.30 -0.58
C GLN A 98 -2.33 -3.26 0.45
N PHE A 99 -1.75 -2.14 0.02
CA PHE A 99 -1.39 -1.03 0.90
C PHE A 99 -2.61 -0.52 1.68
N ILE A 100 -3.73 -0.24 1.02
CA ILE A 100 -4.97 0.23 1.70
C ILE A 100 -5.48 -0.84 2.68
N SER A 101 -5.54 -2.09 2.24
CA SER A 101 -5.98 -3.22 3.08
C SER A 101 -5.09 -3.46 4.30
N ILE A 102 -3.78 -3.24 4.17
CA ILE A 102 -2.82 -3.28 5.28
C ILE A 102 -3.07 -2.11 6.24
N ASN A 103 -3.29 -0.90 5.71
CA ASN A 103 -3.52 0.30 6.53
C ASN A 103 -4.83 0.27 7.34
N ALA A 104 -5.80 -0.54 6.92
CA ALA A 104 -7.07 -0.71 7.63
C ALA A 104 -7.01 -1.67 8.82
N LYS A 105 -5.84 -2.24 9.15
CA LYS A 105 -5.68 -3.29 10.18
C LYS A 105 -4.64 -2.90 11.23
N THR A 106 -4.84 -3.46 12.42
CA THR A 106 -3.86 -3.54 13.50
C THR A 106 -2.82 -4.60 13.14
N TRP A 107 -1.54 -4.34 13.43
CA TRP A 107 -0.46 -5.29 13.12
C TRP A 107 0.52 -5.46 14.28
N TYR A 108 0.88 -6.71 14.52
CA TYR A 108 1.98 -7.16 15.37
C TYR A 108 3.07 -7.73 14.48
N ILE A 109 4.31 -7.32 14.68
CA ILE A 109 5.48 -7.90 14.01
C ILE A 109 6.09 -8.98 14.89
N PHE A 110 6.40 -10.13 14.31
CA PHE A 110 7.30 -11.09 14.92
C PHE A 110 8.74 -10.59 14.72
N PHE A 111 9.31 -10.08 15.80
CA PHE A 111 10.61 -9.44 15.82
C PHE A 111 11.69 -10.45 16.20
N TYR A 112 12.64 -10.66 15.30
CA TYR A 112 13.79 -11.54 15.45
C TYR A 112 15.02 -10.88 14.83
N VAL A 113 16.22 -11.38 15.11
CA VAL A 113 17.46 -10.88 14.49
C VAL A 113 18.16 -12.05 13.82
N HIS A 114 18.22 -12.04 12.49
CA HIS A 114 18.76 -13.17 11.72
C HIS A 114 20.23 -13.49 12.07
N SER A 115 21.02 -12.46 12.34
CA SER A 115 22.45 -12.58 12.66
C SER A 115 22.75 -12.91 14.13
N ASN A 116 21.74 -12.90 15.01
CA ASN A 116 21.93 -13.12 16.44
C ASN A 116 20.93 -14.17 16.96
N LYS A 117 21.40 -15.42 17.06
CA LYS A 117 20.59 -16.54 17.57
C LYS A 117 20.20 -16.40 19.03
N ASP A 118 20.97 -15.65 19.83
CA ASP A 118 20.69 -15.42 21.25
C ASP A 118 19.71 -14.26 21.46
N PHE A 119 19.28 -13.59 20.38
CA PHE A 119 18.29 -12.53 20.47
C PHE A 119 16.94 -13.10 20.92
N VAL A 120 16.44 -12.60 22.04
CA VAL A 120 15.10 -12.93 22.54
C VAL A 120 14.05 -12.41 21.56
N THR A 121 13.42 -13.33 20.84
CA THR A 121 12.35 -13.04 19.88
C THR A 121 11.15 -12.40 20.60
N LYS A 122 10.42 -11.51 19.92
CA LYS A 122 9.31 -10.76 20.52
C LYS A 122 8.16 -10.56 19.55
N CYS A 123 6.96 -10.38 20.11
CA CYS A 123 5.81 -9.87 19.37
C CYS A 123 5.58 -8.42 19.74
N LEU A 124 5.69 -7.53 18.75
CA LEU A 124 5.67 -6.08 18.97
C LEU A 124 4.49 -5.47 18.25
N TYR A 125 3.67 -4.70 18.96
CA TYR A 125 2.58 -3.93 18.36
C TYR A 125 3.15 -2.77 17.55
N THR A 126 2.90 -2.75 16.24
CA THR A 126 3.45 -1.72 15.33
C THR A 126 2.71 -0.39 15.36
N GLY A 127 1.60 -0.30 16.11
CA GLY A 127 0.92 0.97 16.38
C GLY A 127 1.48 1.72 17.60
N ASP A 128 2.38 1.12 18.37
CA ASP A 128 3.18 1.84 19.38
C ASP A 128 4.20 2.73 18.66
N SER A 129 4.30 4.00 19.07
CA SER A 129 5.26 4.97 18.51
C SER A 129 6.71 4.46 18.51
N THR A 130 7.07 3.61 19.47
CA THR A 130 8.41 3.00 19.59
C THR A 130 8.71 2.05 18.42
N PHE A 131 7.67 1.40 17.89
CA PHE A 131 7.78 0.37 16.85
C PHE A 131 7.11 0.76 15.54
N GLU A 132 6.61 1.98 15.41
CA GLU A 132 5.93 2.49 14.23
C GLU A 132 6.82 2.43 12.97
N ALA A 133 8.15 2.47 13.14
CA ALA A 133 9.10 2.28 12.04
C ALA A 133 8.93 0.92 11.33
N PHE A 134 8.46 -0.09 12.06
CA PHE A 134 8.18 -1.44 11.58
C PHE A 134 6.77 -1.63 11.06
N TYR A 135 5.96 -0.57 10.96
CA TYR A 135 4.62 -0.68 10.42
C TYR A 135 4.65 -1.20 8.96
N PRO A 136 3.89 -2.26 8.61
CA PRO A 136 4.01 -2.93 7.31
C PRO A 136 3.76 -2.02 6.11
N GLY A 137 2.89 -1.00 6.26
CA GLY A 137 2.63 0.00 5.21
C GLY A 137 3.90 0.70 4.70
N LYS A 138 4.92 0.88 5.56
CA LYS A 138 6.20 1.52 5.22
C LYS A 138 7.07 0.69 4.29
N TYR A 139 6.74 -0.58 4.10
CA TYR A 139 7.53 -1.54 3.31
C TYR A 139 6.85 -1.92 1.99
N VAL A 140 5.55 -1.66 1.82
CA VAL A 140 4.80 -2.10 0.63
C VAL A 140 5.39 -1.56 -0.65
N PHE A 141 5.78 -0.28 -0.65
CA PHE A 141 6.39 0.40 -1.78
C PHE A 141 7.91 0.58 -1.66
N LYS A 142 8.53 -0.03 -0.64
CA LYS A 142 9.95 0.15 -0.37
C LYS A 142 10.79 -0.66 -1.34
N ASN A 143 11.73 -0.01 -2.01
CA ASN A 143 12.64 -0.69 -2.94
C ASN A 143 13.36 -1.87 -2.26
N GLY A 144 13.33 -3.04 -2.92
CA GLY A 144 13.92 -4.26 -2.39
C GLY A 144 13.03 -5.04 -1.41
N CYS A 145 11.81 -4.57 -1.13
CA CYS A 145 10.79 -5.31 -0.38
C CYS A 145 9.65 -5.74 -1.31
N LYS A 146 9.13 -6.95 -1.11
CA LYS A 146 7.97 -7.51 -1.82
C LYS A 146 7.05 -8.26 -0.87
N ILE A 147 5.75 -8.12 -1.05
CA ILE A 147 4.76 -8.95 -0.35
C ILE A 147 4.85 -10.37 -0.93
N LYS A 148 5.15 -11.36 -0.08
CA LYS A 148 5.18 -12.78 -0.45
C LYS A 148 3.85 -13.47 -0.22
N LYS A 149 3.22 -13.14 0.91
CA LYS A 149 1.93 -13.70 1.33
C LYS A 149 1.14 -12.63 2.04
N PHE A 150 -0.13 -12.47 1.66
CA PHE A 150 -1.07 -11.62 2.36
C PHE A 150 -2.43 -12.29 2.39
N ASP A 151 -2.85 -12.73 3.57
CA ASP A 151 -4.19 -13.25 3.81
C ASP A 151 -4.96 -12.24 4.64
N ARG A 152 -5.92 -11.56 4.01
CA ARG A 152 -6.71 -10.49 4.64
C ARG A 152 -7.63 -11.01 5.74
N ASN A 153 -8.10 -12.24 5.60
CA ASN A 153 -9.10 -12.83 6.48
C ASN A 153 -8.43 -13.38 7.73
N VAL A 154 -7.33 -14.11 7.54
CA VAL A 154 -6.54 -14.69 8.62
C VAL A 154 -5.62 -13.64 9.26
N GLY A 155 -5.34 -12.54 8.56
CA GLY A 155 -4.53 -11.44 9.07
C GLY A 155 -3.05 -11.79 9.14
N ILE A 156 -2.55 -12.57 8.17
CA ILE A 156 -1.12 -12.88 8.03
C ILE A 156 -0.55 -12.05 6.89
N LEU A 157 0.62 -11.45 7.13
CA LEU A 157 1.40 -10.80 6.11
C LEU A 157 2.87 -11.22 6.22
N THR A 158 3.46 -11.63 5.12
CA THR A 158 4.89 -11.93 5.00
C THR A 158 5.48 -11.11 3.87
N MET A 159 6.58 -10.43 4.15
CA MET A 159 7.31 -9.62 3.19
C MET A 159 8.75 -10.10 3.11
N ASP A 160 9.27 -10.20 1.89
CA ASP A 160 10.68 -10.45 1.61
C ASP A 160 11.35 -9.11 1.32
N CYS A 161 12.25 -8.71 2.20
CA CYS A 161 13.07 -7.51 2.12
C CYS A 161 14.56 -7.85 1.97
N SER A 162 14.91 -9.05 1.52
CA SER A 162 16.29 -9.49 1.31
C SER A 162 17.09 -8.58 0.36
N GLN A 163 16.41 -7.96 -0.59
CA GLN A 163 17.00 -7.03 -1.56
C GLN A 163 17.05 -5.58 -1.05
N ASN A 164 16.53 -5.29 0.15
CA ASN A 164 16.66 -3.98 0.77
C ASN A 164 17.88 -3.94 1.69
N ALA A 165 18.91 -3.18 1.30
CA ALA A 165 20.21 -3.16 1.98
C ALA A 165 20.18 -2.78 3.47
N ILE A 166 19.16 -2.06 3.95
CA ILE A 166 19.06 -1.66 5.36
C ILE A 166 18.29 -2.70 6.15
N VAL A 167 17.13 -3.12 5.64
CA VAL A 167 16.23 -4.04 6.34
C VAL A 167 16.82 -5.44 6.41
N SER A 168 17.47 -5.89 5.33
CA SER A 168 18.05 -7.23 5.22
C SER A 168 19.16 -7.53 6.22
N ILE A 169 19.82 -6.49 6.78
CA ILE A 169 20.86 -6.65 7.81
C ILE A 169 20.30 -7.28 9.08
N THR A 170 19.04 -6.97 9.42
CA THR A 170 18.43 -7.42 10.68
C THR A 170 17.36 -8.48 10.43
N MET A 171 16.41 -8.18 9.53
CA MET A 171 15.23 -9.00 9.27
C MET A 171 14.94 -9.06 7.76
N PRO A 172 15.61 -9.94 7.00
CA PRO A 172 15.39 -10.07 5.55
C PRO A 172 13.98 -10.56 5.22
N SER A 173 13.30 -11.25 6.15
CA SER A 173 11.88 -11.55 6.05
C SER A 173 11.13 -10.88 7.19
N LEU A 174 10.06 -10.16 6.87
CA LEU A 174 9.19 -9.52 7.86
C LEU A 174 7.91 -10.32 7.97
N PHE A 175 7.54 -10.69 9.19
CA PHE A 175 6.35 -11.48 9.46
C PHE A 175 5.42 -10.71 10.39
N TYR A 176 4.17 -10.54 9.96
CA TYR A 176 3.15 -9.80 10.67
C TYR A 176 1.89 -10.63 10.86
N THR A 177 1.21 -10.36 11.96
CA THR A 177 -0.11 -10.88 12.26
C THR A 177 -1.03 -9.76 12.73
N ASN A 178 -2.34 -9.93 12.62
CA ASN A 178 -3.30 -8.91 13.06
C ASN A 178 -3.66 -8.98 14.56
N SER A 179 -3.07 -9.91 15.32
CA SER A 179 -3.33 -10.08 16.75
C SER A 179 -2.09 -10.58 17.50
N GLU A 180 -1.96 -10.18 18.76
CA GLU A 180 -0.86 -10.58 19.61
C GLU A 180 -0.82 -12.11 19.82
N GLU A 181 -1.98 -12.71 20.08
CA GLU A 181 -2.10 -14.16 20.28
C GLU A 181 -1.52 -14.94 19.10
N MET A 182 -1.86 -14.52 17.87
CA MET A 182 -1.38 -15.20 16.68
C MET A 182 0.11 -14.98 16.45
N CYS A 183 0.64 -13.79 16.75
CA CYS A 183 2.07 -13.55 16.75
C CYS A 183 2.78 -14.49 17.75
N SER A 184 2.27 -14.59 18.98
CA SER A 184 2.84 -15.42 20.05
C SER A 184 2.88 -16.90 19.67
N ARG A 185 1.81 -17.42 19.03
CA ARG A 185 1.81 -18.80 18.50
C ARG A 185 2.91 -19.03 17.45
N VAL A 186 3.11 -18.06 16.55
CA VAL A 186 4.18 -18.15 15.54
C VAL A 186 5.56 -18.09 16.18
N LYS A 187 5.74 -17.22 17.18
CA LYS A 187 6.95 -17.16 17.98
C LYS A 187 7.25 -18.51 18.64
N GLU A 188 6.27 -19.13 19.30
CA GLU A 188 6.45 -20.44 19.94
C GLU A 188 6.84 -21.54 18.96
N MET A 189 6.28 -21.52 17.74
CA MET A 189 6.67 -22.46 16.69
C MET A 189 8.12 -22.24 16.26
N PHE A 190 8.52 -20.98 16.07
CA PHE A 190 9.87 -20.63 15.66
C PHE A 190 10.92 -20.97 16.73
N ASP A 191 10.64 -20.65 17.99
CA ASP A 191 11.56 -20.93 19.08
C ASP A 191 11.80 -22.45 19.24
N LYS A 192 10.79 -23.29 19.01
CA LYS A 192 10.92 -24.77 19.00
C LYS A 192 11.76 -25.31 17.85
N GLU A 193 11.82 -24.62 16.71
CA GLU A 193 12.66 -25.03 15.57
C GLU A 193 14.15 -24.69 15.80
N LEU A 194 14.45 -23.82 16.77
CA LEU A 194 15.81 -23.42 17.14
C LEU A 194 16.42 -24.26 18.27
N GLU A 195 15.60 -25.03 19.00
CA GLU A 195 16.02 -26.02 20.02
C GLU A 195 16.49 -27.34 19.40
#